data_AF-A0A845S9S6-F1
#
_entry.id   AF-A0A845S9S6-F1
#
_cell.length_a   1.000
_cell.length_b   1.000
_cell.length_c   1.000
_cell.angle_alpha   90.00
_cell.angle_beta   90.00
_cell.angle_gamma   90.00
#
_symmetry.space_group_name_H-M   'P 1'
#
loop_
_entity.id
_entity.type
_entity.pdbx_description
1 polymer ?
#
loop_
_entity_poly.entity_id
_entity_poly.type
_entity_poly.pdbx_seq_one_letter_code
_entity_poly.pdbx_strand_id
1 'polypeptide(L)'
;IVISIYLLFMGIFLIAKAFAKIKLQFKQKNSVVVPLAVTGGFVDGAGGGGWGPVVTTSLLGGKMMPKKVIGTVNASEFFVNLASATSFLFLVKVTDWEALAGLIIGGFLVTPYAAKVTSRMSVKMILTFVGCLITILSIRKLYIFFF
;
A
#
# COMPACT_ATOMS: atom_id res chain seq x y z
N ILE A 1 -8.26 -17.67 -2.49
CA ILE A 1 -9.22 -17.16 -3.51
C ILE A 1 -9.55 -15.68 -3.30
N VAL A 2 -10.17 -15.29 -2.17
CA VAL A 2 -10.62 -13.89 -1.94
C VAL A 2 -9.48 -12.87 -2.07
N ILE A 3 -8.32 -13.16 -1.47
CA ILE A 3 -7.12 -12.31 -1.54
C ILE A 3 -6.57 -12.22 -2.98
N SER A 4 -6.64 -13.31 -3.75
CA SER A 4 -6.18 -13.34 -5.15
C SER A 4 -7.08 -12.50 -6.07
N ILE A 5 -8.39 -12.53 -5.85
CA ILE A 5 -9.36 -11.68 -6.57
C ILE A 5 -9.10 -10.21 -6.26
N TYR A 6 -8.87 -9.88 -4.99
CA TYR A 6 -8.51 -8.53 -4.55
C TYR A 6 -7.21 -8.04 -5.22
N LEU A 7 -6.15 -8.86 -5.19
CA LEU A 7 -4.87 -8.54 -5.82
C LEU A 7 -4.99 -8.36 -7.34
N LEU A 8 -5.81 -9.16 -7.99
CA LEU A 8 -6.06 -9.05 -9.43
C LEU A 8 -6.77 -7.72 -9.76
N PHE A 9 -7.79 -7.34 -8.99
CA PHE A 9 -8.46 -6.06 -9.14
C PHE A 9 -7.51 -4.88 -8.90
N MET A 10 -6.66 -4.97 -7.85
CA MET A 10 -5.64 -3.96 -7.57
C MET A 10 -4.59 -3.84 -8.68
N GLY A 11 -4.12 -4.96 -9.25
CA GLY A 11 -3.18 -4.97 -10.36
C GLY A 11 -3.74 -4.26 -11.60
N ILE A 12 -4.99 -4.57 -11.97
CA ILE A 12 -5.69 -3.89 -13.07
C ILE A 12 -5.87 -2.40 -12.78
N PHE A 13 -6.25 -2.05 -11.54
CA PHE A 13 -6.42 -0.66 -11.12
C PHE A 13 -5.11 0.14 -11.20
N LEU A 14 -3.97 -0.45 -10.79
CA LEU A 14 -2.65 0.18 -10.88
C LEU A 14 -2.23 0.42 -12.34
N ILE A 15 -2.48 -0.55 -13.23
CA ILE A 15 -2.22 -0.40 -14.68
C ILE A 15 -3.10 0.70 -15.27
N ALA A 16 -4.41 0.68 -15.00
CA ALA A 16 -5.33 1.72 -15.47
C ALA A 16 -4.91 3.11 -14.98
N LYS A 17 -4.45 3.21 -13.74
CA LYS A 17 -3.94 4.46 -13.13
C LYS A 17 -2.61 4.92 -13.75
N ALA A 18 -1.75 4.00 -14.22
CA ALA A 18 -0.51 4.34 -14.92
C ALA A 18 -0.76 5.08 -16.25
N PHE A 19 -1.86 4.75 -16.93
CA PHE A 19 -2.25 5.32 -18.24
C PHE A 19 -3.23 6.49 -18.14
N ALA A 20 -3.99 6.61 -17.04
CA ALA A 20 -4.84 7.77 -16.81
C ALA A 20 -3.98 9.04 -16.64
N LYS A 21 -4.16 10.03 -17.54
CA LYS A 21 -3.58 11.38 -17.37
C LYS A 21 -4.03 11.92 -16.01
N ILE A 22 -3.09 12.07 -15.09
CA ILE A 22 -3.31 12.60 -13.75
C ILE A 22 -3.90 14.02 -13.87
N LYS A 23 -5.23 14.13 -13.84
CA LYS A 23 -5.94 15.33 -13.45
C LYS A 23 -6.46 15.10 -12.04
N LEU A 24 -5.62 15.46 -11.06
CA LEU A 24 -6.00 15.51 -9.64
C LEU A 24 -7.00 16.65 -9.45
N GLN A 25 -8.26 16.36 -9.76
CA GLN A 25 -9.38 17.26 -9.56
C GLN A 25 -10.55 16.42 -9.04
N PHE A 26 -10.45 15.94 -7.80
CA PHE A 26 -11.61 15.36 -7.12
C PHE A 26 -11.78 15.98 -5.75
N LYS A 27 -13.00 16.47 -5.56
CA LYS A 27 -13.46 17.48 -4.61
C LYS A 27 -14.33 16.74 -3.60
N GLN A 28 -13.95 16.60 -2.33
CA GLN A 28 -14.94 16.48 -1.25
C GLN A 28 -14.44 16.65 0.19
N LYS A 29 -15.43 16.68 1.09
CA LYS A 29 -15.62 17.49 2.30
C LYS A 29 -15.07 16.81 3.58
N ASN A 30 -14.57 17.66 4.47
CA ASN A 30 -13.78 17.43 5.70
C ASN A 30 -14.38 16.50 6.81
N SER A 31 -15.41 15.69 6.55
CA SER A 31 -16.22 15.05 7.62
C SER A 31 -16.17 13.52 7.69
N VAL A 32 -15.39 12.84 6.83
CA VAL A 32 -15.40 11.36 6.72
C VAL A 32 -14.02 10.75 7.03
N VAL A 33 -13.22 11.40 7.88
CA VAL A 33 -11.84 10.97 8.17
C VAL A 33 -11.80 9.66 8.97
N VAL A 34 -12.74 9.47 9.90
CA VAL A 34 -12.78 8.30 10.79
C VAL A 34 -13.19 7.02 10.05
N PRO A 35 -14.27 6.99 9.24
CA PRO A 35 -14.61 5.79 8.48
C PRO A 35 -13.52 5.39 7.46
N LEU A 36 -12.86 6.38 6.84
CA LEU A 36 -11.76 6.15 5.90
C LEU A 36 -10.52 5.58 6.58
N ALA A 37 -10.19 6.01 7.80
CA ALA A 37 -9.09 5.45 8.57
C ALA A 37 -9.35 4.00 8.99
N VAL A 38 -10.59 3.68 9.43
CA VAL A 38 -10.95 2.31 9.83
C VAL A 38 -10.90 1.36 8.64
N THR A 39 -11.53 1.74 7.52
CA THR A 39 -11.54 0.91 6.30
C THR A 39 -10.16 0.82 5.65
N GLY A 40 -9.42 1.93 5.62
CA GLY A 40 -8.04 1.96 5.12
C GLY A 40 -7.12 1.05 5.92
N GLY A 41 -7.18 1.12 7.25
CA GLY A 41 -6.35 0.28 8.14
C GLY A 41 -6.71 -1.21 8.06
N PHE A 42 -8.00 -1.54 7.94
CA PHE A 42 -8.43 -2.92 7.74
C PHE A 42 -7.91 -3.50 6.41
N VAL A 43 -8.04 -2.73 5.32
CA VAL A 43 -7.55 -3.16 3.99
C VAL A 43 -6.03 -3.26 3.97
N ASP A 44 -5.34 -2.37 4.67
CA ASP A 44 -3.88 -2.41 4.79
C ASP A 44 -3.40 -3.62 5.59
N GLY A 45 -4.04 -3.95 6.71
CA GLY A 45 -3.75 -5.16 7.48
C GLY A 45 -4.10 -6.46 6.76
N ALA A 46 -5.15 -6.47 5.93
CA ALA A 46 -5.57 -7.65 5.19
C ALA A 46 -4.79 -7.90 3.88
N GLY A 47 -4.30 -6.83 3.24
CA GLY A 47 -3.77 -6.88 1.87
C GLY A 47 -2.45 -6.17 1.61
N GLY A 48 -1.95 -5.35 2.54
CA GLY A 48 -0.68 -4.61 2.43
C GLY A 48 -0.66 -3.61 1.27
N GLY A 49 -1.01 -2.34 1.52
CA GLY A 49 -0.94 -1.26 0.52
C GLY A 49 -2.23 -0.47 0.32
N GLY A 50 -3.24 -0.65 1.16
CA GLY A 50 -4.53 0.05 1.07
C GLY A 50 -4.49 1.51 1.56
N TRP A 51 -3.56 1.83 2.46
CA TRP A 51 -3.52 3.12 3.15
C TRP A 51 -3.20 4.29 2.20
N GLY A 52 -2.18 4.15 1.35
CA GLY A 52 -1.72 5.20 0.43
C GLY A 52 -2.78 5.69 -0.56
N PRO A 53 -3.44 4.81 -1.34
CA PRO A 53 -4.49 5.21 -2.27
C PRO A 53 -5.77 5.71 -1.62
N VAL A 54 -6.13 5.24 -0.41
CA VAL A 54 -7.40 5.59 0.25
C VAL A 54 -7.28 6.88 1.06
N VAL A 55 -6.19 7.05 1.80
CA VAL A 55 -6.04 8.14 2.78
C VAL A 55 -5.38 9.37 2.15
N THR A 56 -4.35 9.18 1.31
CA THR A 56 -3.64 10.29 0.63
C THR A 56 -4.52 11.00 -0.40
N THR A 57 -5.33 10.26 -1.14
CA THR A 57 -6.26 10.83 -2.14
C THR A 57 -7.41 11.58 -1.49
N SER A 58 -7.85 11.16 -0.30
CA SER A 58 -8.93 11.79 0.45
C SER A 58 -8.48 13.08 1.15
N LEU A 59 -7.26 13.13 1.69
CA LEU A 59 -6.75 14.29 2.42
C LEU A 59 -6.16 15.38 1.50
N LEU A 60 -5.57 15.03 0.34
CA LEU A 60 -5.08 16.01 -0.65
C LEU A 60 -6.21 16.80 -1.32
N GLY A 61 -7.47 16.35 -1.20
CA GLY A 61 -8.65 17.06 -1.68
C GLY A 61 -9.14 18.19 -0.77
N GLY A 62 -8.55 18.39 0.42
CA GLY A 62 -8.88 19.46 1.36
C GLY A 62 -8.17 20.79 1.06
N LYS A 63 -8.60 21.89 1.71
CA LYS A 63 -7.92 23.21 1.66
C LYS A 63 -6.58 23.23 2.43
N MET A 64 -6.03 22.08 2.81
CA MET A 64 -4.80 21.99 3.59
C MET A 64 -3.58 22.03 2.67
N MET A 65 -2.51 22.68 3.13
CA MET A 65 -1.23 22.69 2.39
C MET A 65 -0.78 21.24 2.13
N PRO A 66 -0.47 20.87 0.87
CA PRO A 66 -0.10 19.50 0.50
C PRO A 66 1.01 18.88 1.36
N LYS A 67 1.98 19.70 1.79
CA LYS A 67 3.08 19.26 2.67
C LYS A 67 2.59 18.77 4.05
N LYS A 68 1.56 19.41 4.62
CA LYS A 68 1.00 19.05 5.93
C LYS A 68 0.17 17.77 5.85
N VAL A 69 -0.56 17.60 4.74
CA VAL A 69 -1.31 16.38 4.45
C VAL A 69 -0.37 15.17 4.34
N ILE A 70 0.68 15.28 3.52
CA ILE A 70 1.63 14.18 3.30
C ILE A 70 2.30 13.75 4.62
N GLY A 71 2.75 14.71 5.43
CA GLY A 71 3.35 14.41 6.72
C GLY A 71 2.40 13.71 7.70
N THR A 72 1.13 14.12 7.71
CA THR A 72 0.10 13.51 8.58
C THR A 72 -0.23 12.09 8.12
N VAL A 73 -0.36 11.87 6.82
CA VAL A 73 -0.64 10.53 6.26
C VAL A 73 0.47 9.55 6.62
N ASN A 74 1.73 9.96 6.44
CA ASN A 74 2.89 9.13 6.75
C ASN A 74 3.00 8.82 8.25
N ALA A 75 2.71 9.81 9.11
CA ALA A 75 2.66 9.58 10.55
C ALA A 75 1.59 8.56 10.92
N SER A 76 0.39 8.68 10.37
CA SER A 76 -0.69 7.70 10.61
C SER A 76 -0.35 6.32 10.08
N GLU A 77 0.29 6.22 8.90
CA GLU A 77 0.73 4.95 8.31
C GLU A 77 1.72 4.22 9.23
N PHE A 78 2.66 4.96 9.82
CA PHE A 78 3.58 4.41 10.81
C PHE A 78 2.85 3.81 12.02
N PHE A 79 1.87 4.51 12.58
CA PHE A 79 1.11 4.01 13.73
C PHE A 79 0.23 2.81 13.39
N VAL A 80 -0.42 2.80 12.21
CA VAL A 80 -1.22 1.66 11.75
C VAL A 80 -0.34 0.42 11.56
N ASN A 81 0.83 0.58 10.93
CA ASN A 81 1.79 -0.51 10.74
C ASN A 81 2.34 -1.02 12.08
N LEU A 82 2.64 -0.13 13.02
CA LEU A 82 3.09 -0.51 14.36
C LEU A 82 2.01 -1.29 15.12
N ALA A 83 0.75 -0.85 15.06
CA ALA A 83 -0.37 -1.53 15.68
C ALA A 83 -0.62 -2.91 15.04
N SER A 84 -0.54 -3.00 13.71
CA SER A 84 -0.66 -4.25 12.96
C SER A 84 0.47 -5.23 13.32
N ALA A 85 1.73 -4.78 13.28
CA ALA A 85 2.88 -5.59 13.67
C ALA A 85 2.78 -6.09 15.11
N THR A 86 2.39 -5.22 16.04
CA THR A 86 2.19 -5.60 17.45
C THR A 86 1.06 -6.63 17.59
N SER A 87 -0.06 -6.43 16.88
CA SER A 87 -1.17 -7.39 16.89
C SER A 87 -0.74 -8.75 16.35
N PHE A 88 0.03 -8.80 15.27
CA PHE A 88 0.59 -10.04 14.74
C PHE A 88 1.54 -10.72 15.73
N LEU A 89 2.39 -9.97 16.44
CA LEU A 89 3.28 -10.54 17.46
C LEU A 89 2.51 -11.19 18.62
N PHE A 90 1.35 -10.64 19.01
CA PHE A 90 0.52 -11.20 20.08
C PHE A 90 -0.40 -12.34 19.62
N LEU A 91 -0.96 -12.24 18.41
CA LEU A 91 -1.95 -13.20 17.88
C LEU A 91 -1.30 -14.39 17.16
N VAL A 92 -0.13 -14.19 16.56
CA VAL A 92 0.58 -15.21 15.78
C VAL A 92 1.83 -15.64 16.53
N LYS A 93 1.91 -16.93 16.85
CA LYS A 93 3.11 -17.51 17.45
C LYS A 93 4.21 -17.54 16.38
N VAL A 94 5.18 -16.64 16.48
CA VAL A 94 6.33 -16.59 15.57
C VAL A 94 7.19 -17.83 15.80
N THR A 95 7.18 -18.74 14.84
CA THR A 95 7.95 -19.99 14.88
C THR A 95 9.43 -19.76 14.56
N ASP A 96 9.73 -18.85 13.62
CA ASP A 96 11.08 -18.66 13.07
C ASP A 96 11.59 -17.24 13.32
N TRP A 97 12.13 -17.01 14.53
CA TRP A 97 12.63 -15.70 14.93
C TRP A 97 13.83 -15.23 14.09
N GLU A 98 14.63 -16.17 13.58
CA GLU A 98 15.76 -15.91 12.70
C GLU A 98 15.32 -15.35 11.35
N ALA A 99 14.29 -15.96 10.75
CA ALA A 99 13.74 -15.50 9.47
C ALA A 99 13.14 -14.10 9.61
N LEU A 100 12.42 -13.83 10.71
CA LEU A 100 11.87 -12.51 11.01
C LEU A 100 12.98 -11.46 11.19
N ALA A 101 14.02 -11.76 11.97
CA ALA A 101 15.14 -10.86 12.19
C ALA A 101 15.91 -10.57 10.89
N GLY A 102 16.17 -11.60 10.08
CA GLY A 102 16.79 -11.45 8.77
C GLY A 102 15.97 -10.56 7.82
N LEU A 103 14.64 -10.70 7.83
CA LEU A 103 13.74 -9.87 7.03
C LEU A 103 13.75 -8.40 7.48
N ILE A 104 13.73 -8.14 8.80
CA ILE A 104 13.78 -6.78 9.35
C ILE A 104 15.10 -6.10 8.99
N ILE A 105 16.23 -6.78 9.22
CA ILE A 105 17.56 -6.23 8.95
C ILE A 105 17.75 -6.00 7.45
N GLY A 106 17.40 -6.99 6.62
CA GLY A 106 17.47 -6.88 5.17
C GLY A 106 16.61 -5.74 4.62
N GLY A 107 15.37 -5.60 5.10
CA GLY A 107 14.47 -4.51 4.74
C GLY A 107 15.03 -3.14 5.14
N PHE A 108 15.52 -3.00 6.37
CA PHE A 108 16.09 -1.76 6.88
C PHE A 108 17.31 -1.30 6.07
N LEU A 109 18.21 -2.22 5.74
CA LEU A 109 19.42 -1.92 4.96
C LEU A 109 19.11 -1.58 3.49
N VAL A 110 18.12 -2.25 2.87
CA VAL A 110 17.76 -2.04 1.47
C VAL A 110 16.92 -0.77 1.27
N THR A 111 16.13 -0.35 2.27
CA THR A 111 15.24 0.82 2.21
C THR A 111 15.90 2.11 1.68
N PRO A 112 17.06 2.58 2.20
CA PRO A 112 17.67 3.81 1.71
C PRO A 112 18.11 3.71 0.24
N TYR A 113 18.57 2.52 -0.18
CA TYR A 113 18.94 2.26 -1.56
C TYR A 113 17.70 2.27 -2.47
N ALA A 114 16.64 1.58 -2.06
CA ALA A 114 15.36 1.56 -2.78
C ALA A 114 14.76 2.96 -2.92
N ALA A 115 14.80 3.78 -1.86
CA ALA A 115 14.33 5.17 -1.86
C ALA A 115 15.12 6.03 -2.88
N LYS A 116 16.44 5.84 -2.96
CA LYS A 116 17.28 6.56 -3.92
C LYS A 116 16.99 6.15 -5.35
N VAL A 117 16.81 4.87 -5.63
CA VAL A 117 16.49 4.37 -6.97
C VAL A 117 15.09 4.83 -7.40
N THR A 118 14.09 4.67 -6.55
CA THR A 118 12.71 5.07 -6.84
C THR A 118 12.57 6.58 -7.04
N SER A 119 13.34 7.41 -6.33
CA SER A 119 13.36 8.87 -6.55
C SER A 119 13.82 9.29 -7.95
N ARG A 120 14.55 8.43 -8.67
CA ARG A 120 15.03 8.69 -10.04
C ARG A 120 14.12 8.13 -11.13
N MET A 121 13.16 7.27 -10.76
CA MET A 121 12.27 6.61 -11.72
C MET A 121 10.99 7.43 -11.93
N SER A 122 10.46 7.44 -13.15
CA SER A 122 9.18 8.07 -13.42
C SER A 122 8.05 7.29 -12.74
N VAL A 123 7.10 8.01 -12.13
CA VAL A 123 5.94 7.43 -11.42
C VAL A 123 5.17 6.44 -12.31
N LYS A 124 5.08 6.73 -13.61
CA LYS A 124 4.48 5.84 -14.61
C LYS A 124 5.19 4.49 -14.70
N MET A 125 6.52 4.50 -14.76
CA MET A 125 7.33 3.28 -14.89
C MET A 125 7.17 2.38 -13.66
N ILE A 126 7.15 2.97 -12.46
CA ILE A 126 6.91 2.24 -11.21
C ILE A 126 5.51 1.62 -11.21
N LEU A 127 4.47 2.42 -11.52
CA LEU A 127 3.08 1.94 -11.54
C LEU A 127 2.85 0.83 -12.56
N THR A 128 3.38 0.97 -13.78
CA THR A 128 3.25 -0.06 -14.83
C THR A 128 3.99 -1.33 -14.44
N PHE A 129 5.22 -1.22 -13.93
CA PHE A 129 6.02 -2.38 -13.55
C PHE A 129 5.39 -3.16 -12.40
N VAL A 130 5.01 -2.46 -11.33
CA VAL A 130 4.36 -3.07 -10.16
C VAL A 130 2.99 -3.65 -10.54
N GLY A 131 2.20 -2.92 -11.34
CA GLY A 131 0.90 -3.39 -11.83
C GLY A 131 1.01 -4.67 -12.65
N CYS A 132 1.91 -4.71 -13.65
CA CYS A 132 2.16 -5.93 -14.43
C CYS A 132 2.61 -7.10 -13.54
N LEU A 133 3.53 -6.86 -12.60
CA LEU A 133 4.03 -7.89 -11.71
C LEU A 133 2.91 -8.49 -10.85
N ILE A 134 2.07 -7.65 -10.23
CA ILE A 134 0.94 -8.09 -9.41
C ILE A 134 -0.08 -8.85 -10.25
N THR A 135 -0.41 -8.38 -11.45
CA THR A 135 -1.34 -9.06 -12.35
C THR A 135 -0.83 -10.45 -12.73
N ILE A 136 0.44 -10.58 -13.12
CA ILE A 136 1.05 -11.87 -13.47
C ILE A 136 1.05 -12.81 -12.26
N LEU A 137 1.47 -12.33 -11.08
CA LEU A 137 1.48 -13.14 -9.85
C LEU A 137 0.08 -13.61 -9.45
N SER A 138 -0.93 -12.76 -9.60
CA SER A 138 -2.32 -13.07 -9.26
C SER A 138 -2.89 -14.13 -10.20
N ILE A 139 -2.64 -14.01 -11.52
CA ILE A 139 -3.01 -15.01 -12.51
C ILE A 139 -2.33 -16.35 -12.20
N ARG A 140 -1.01 -16.34 -11.89
CA ARG A 140 -0.28 -17.57 -11.55
C ARG A 140 -0.83 -18.25 -10.30
N LYS A 141 -1.16 -17.49 -9.24
CA LYS A 141 -1.77 -18.04 -8.02
C LYS A 141 -3.16 -18.64 -8.27
N LEU A 142 -3.97 -18.01 -9.14
CA LEU A 142 -5.27 -18.55 -9.53
C LEU A 142 -5.14 -19.84 -10.34
N TYR A 143 -4.16 -19.90 -11.23
CA TYR A 143 -3.90 -21.10 -12.05
C TYR A 143 -3.49 -22.30 -11.20
N ILE A 144 -2.51 -22.14 -10.30
CA ILE A 144 -2.07 -23.18 -9.33
C ILE A 144 -3.18 -23.58 -8.34
N PHE A 145 -4.13 -22.69 -8.08
CA PHE A 145 -5.24 -23.00 -7.19
C PHE A 145 -6.33 -23.84 -7.89
N PHE A 146 -6.51 -23.65 -9.20
CA PHE A 146 -7.53 -24.34 -9.98
C PHE A 146 -7.02 -25.66 -10.60
N PHE A 147 -5.70 -25.81 -10.73
CA PHE A 147 -5.02 -26.99 -11.25
C PHE A 147 -3.93 -27.45 -10.28
#